data_AF-A0A3M1F9C1-F1
#
_entry.id   AF-A0A3M1F9C1-F1
#
_cell.length_a   1.000
_cell.length_b   1.000
_cell.length_c   1.000
_cell.angle_alpha   90.00
_cell.angle_beta   90.00
_cell.angle_gamma   90.00
#
_symmetry.space_group_name_H-M   'P 1'
#
loop_
_entity.id
_entity.type
_entity.pdbx_description
1 polymer ?
#
loop_
_entity_poly.entity_id
_entity_poly.type
_entity_poly.pdbx_seq_one_letter_code
_entity_poly.pdbx_strand_id
1 'polypeptide(L)'
;MKITKDMLISEAIQRSPESIEIMMKYGLHCVGCHVSAFESIEDGAKAHGMSDKEIDEMMKEINHEEDKSALTLSKKAIDALRKELKDTKNGLRISKGNENFITEIVTKPSKDDIVLESKGLRVFIEKSCEDSLKGKRLDFENGDYIIK
;
A
#
# COMPACT_ATOMS: atom_id res chain seq x y z
N MET A 1 9.27 3.47 -5.49
CA MET A 1 9.65 4.63 -6.35
C MET A 1 8.39 5.47 -6.46
N LYS A 2 8.43 6.72 -5.99
CA LYS A 2 7.23 7.54 -5.81
C LYS A 2 6.79 8.15 -7.14
N ILE A 3 5.54 7.91 -7.55
CA ILE A 3 4.84 8.61 -8.63
C ILE A 3 4.54 10.03 -8.15
N THR A 4 4.85 11.04 -8.95
CA THR A 4 4.57 12.44 -8.62
C THR A 4 3.57 13.02 -9.60
N LYS A 5 2.84 14.06 -9.20
CA LYS A 5 1.72 14.62 -9.98
C LYS A 5 2.15 15.31 -11.28
N ASP A 6 3.43 15.70 -11.35
CA ASP A 6 4.12 16.26 -12.51
C ASP A 6 4.61 15.19 -13.51
N MET A 7 4.58 13.91 -13.15
CA MET A 7 4.89 12.84 -14.11
C MET A 7 3.83 12.76 -15.19
N LEU A 8 4.27 12.37 -16.40
CA LEU A 8 3.34 12.04 -17.47
C LEU A 8 2.48 10.85 -17.06
N ILE A 9 1.20 10.89 -17.43
CA ILE A 9 0.27 9.77 -17.20
C ILE A 9 0.84 8.47 -17.78
N SER A 10 1.40 8.52 -18.99
CA SER A 10 2.03 7.36 -19.65
C SER A 10 3.23 6.81 -18.88
N GLU A 11 4.02 7.67 -18.24
CA GLU A 11 5.16 7.26 -17.43
C GLU A 11 4.69 6.63 -16.11
N ALA A 12 3.69 7.23 -15.47
CA ALA A 12 3.10 6.71 -14.25
C ALA A 12 2.49 5.31 -14.45
N ILE A 13 1.76 5.10 -15.56
CA ILE A 13 1.20 3.79 -15.94
C ILE A 13 2.31 2.76 -16.19
N GLN A 14 3.38 3.14 -16.91
CA GLN A 14 4.50 2.23 -17.15
C GLN A 14 5.17 1.78 -15.85
N ARG A 15 5.27 2.68 -14.88
CA ARG A 15 5.87 2.40 -13.56
C ARG A 15 4.93 1.63 -12.65
N SER A 16 3.63 1.92 -12.70
CA SER A 16 2.58 1.38 -11.84
C SER A 16 1.32 1.16 -12.68
N PRO A 17 1.18 0.01 -13.36
CA PRO A 17 0.00 -0.28 -14.17
C PRO A 17 -1.31 -0.26 -13.36
N GLU A 18 -1.25 -0.55 -12.06
CA GLU A 18 -2.37 -0.43 -11.12
C GLU A 18 -2.87 0.99 -10.92
N SER A 19 -2.06 2.02 -11.24
CA SER A 19 -2.48 3.42 -11.18
C SER A 19 -3.64 3.73 -12.13
N ILE A 20 -3.83 2.94 -13.20
CA ILE A 20 -4.95 3.11 -14.15
C ILE A 20 -6.30 3.01 -13.42
N GLU A 21 -6.49 1.95 -12.62
CA GLU A 21 -7.76 1.71 -11.92
C GLU A 21 -8.06 2.84 -10.92
N ILE A 22 -7.02 3.34 -10.27
CA ILE A 22 -7.11 4.43 -9.30
C ILE A 22 -7.45 5.74 -10.03
N MET A 23 -6.72 6.11 -11.08
CA MET A 23 -7.02 7.32 -11.85
C MET A 23 -8.45 7.30 -12.41
N MET A 24 -8.91 6.15 -12.92
CA MET A 24 -10.30 5.99 -13.39
C MET A 24 -11.32 6.22 -12.27
N LYS A 25 -11.08 5.70 -11.06
CA LYS A 25 -11.95 5.92 -9.89
C LYS A 25 -12.11 7.41 -9.54
N TYR A 26 -11.08 8.22 -9.78
CA TYR A 26 -11.11 9.67 -9.56
C TYR A 26 -11.65 10.47 -10.77
N GLY A 27 -12.12 9.79 -11.82
CA GLY A 27 -12.78 10.42 -12.97
C GLY A 27 -11.91 10.57 -14.22
N LEU A 28 -10.65 10.12 -14.19
CA LEU A 28 -9.77 10.08 -15.35
C LEU A 28 -10.02 8.83 -16.20
N HIS A 29 -11.23 8.71 -16.76
CA HIS A 29 -11.59 7.61 -17.66
C HIS A 29 -10.80 7.62 -18.98
N CYS A 30 -10.17 8.75 -19.30
CA CYS A 30 -9.39 8.98 -20.52
C CYS A 30 -7.94 8.49 -20.42
N VAL A 31 -7.53 7.84 -19.35
CA VAL A 31 -6.14 7.36 -19.10
C VAL A 31 -5.60 6.42 -20.20
N GLY A 32 -6.48 5.81 -21.00
CA GLY A 32 -6.12 5.02 -22.19
C GLY A 32 -6.19 5.77 -23.54
N CYS A 33 -6.44 7.08 -23.54
CA CYS A 33 -6.50 7.90 -24.76
C CYS A 33 -5.09 8.31 -25.21
N HIS A 34 -4.83 8.34 -26.52
CA HIS A 34 -3.53 8.76 -27.07
C HIS A 34 -3.15 10.21 -26.69
N VAL A 35 -4.15 11.05 -26.39
CA VAL A 35 -3.94 12.46 -26.04
C VAL A 35 -3.45 12.60 -24.59
N SER A 36 -3.99 11.83 -23.65
CA SER A 36 -3.64 11.92 -22.23
C SER A 36 -2.24 11.38 -21.92
N ALA A 37 -1.65 10.59 -22.83
CA ALA A 37 -0.30 10.04 -22.67
C ALA A 37 0.80 11.13 -22.56
N PHE A 38 0.55 12.33 -23.07
CA PHE A 38 1.49 13.46 -23.06
C PHE A 38 1.17 14.53 -22.01
N GLU A 39 0.12 14.32 -21.21
CA GLU A 39 -0.25 15.23 -20.12
C GLU A 39 0.35 14.76 -18.80
N SER A 40 0.64 15.73 -17.91
CA SER A 40 0.93 15.41 -16.51
C SER A 40 -0.34 14.92 -15.82
N ILE A 41 -0.19 14.13 -14.75
CA ILE A 41 -1.35 13.67 -13.96
C ILE A 41 -2.14 14.87 -13.41
N GLU A 42 -1.44 15.90 -12.92
CA GLU A 42 -2.06 17.11 -12.38
C GLU A 42 -2.84 17.88 -13.44
N ASP A 43 -2.26 18.10 -14.62
CA ASP A 43 -2.92 18.86 -15.69
C ASP A 43 -4.15 18.11 -16.22
N GLY A 44 -4.02 16.80 -16.45
CA GLY A 44 -5.14 15.95 -16.86
C GLY A 44 -6.26 15.94 -15.82
N ALA A 45 -5.93 15.84 -14.54
CA ALA A 45 -6.91 15.91 -13.45
C ALA A 45 -7.62 17.27 -13.38
N LYS A 46 -6.87 18.38 -13.50
CA LYS A 46 -7.41 19.74 -13.47
C LYS A 46 -8.30 20.04 -14.67
N ALA A 47 -7.93 19.56 -15.86
CA ALA A 47 -8.74 19.68 -17.07
C ALA A 47 -10.12 19.01 -16.93
N HIS A 48 -10.21 18.02 -16.05
CA HIS A 48 -11.44 17.30 -15.71
C HIS A 48 -12.14 17.82 -14.44
N GLY A 49 -11.70 18.97 -13.91
CA GLY A 49 -12.38 19.66 -12.81
C GLY A 49 -12.04 19.14 -11.41
N MET A 50 -11.02 18.30 -11.26
CA MET A 50 -10.55 17.88 -9.93
C MET A 50 -9.89 19.05 -9.19
N SER A 51 -10.20 19.16 -7.90
CA SER A 51 -9.51 20.05 -6.99
C SER A 51 -8.11 19.53 -6.63
N ASP A 52 -7.22 20.42 -6.19
CA ASP A 52 -5.88 20.02 -5.69
C ASP A 52 -5.98 18.95 -4.58
N LYS A 53 -7.04 19.00 -3.77
CA LYS A 53 -7.28 18.02 -2.71
C LYS A 53 -7.58 16.63 -3.28
N GLU A 54 -8.42 16.54 -4.31
CA GLU A 54 -8.74 15.27 -4.96
C GLU A 54 -7.53 14.69 -5.68
N ILE A 55 -6.69 15.55 -6.27
CA ILE A 55 -5.41 15.16 -6.86
C ILE A 55 -4.49 14.58 -5.78
N ASP A 56 -4.34 15.25 -4.64
CA ASP A 56 -3.50 14.76 -3.55
C ASP A 56 -4.00 13.41 -2.98
N GLU A 57 -5.32 13.23 -2.87
CA GLU A 57 -5.93 11.95 -2.45
C GLU A 57 -5.66 10.84 -3.47
N MET A 58 -5.85 11.12 -4.76
CA MET A 58 -5.53 10.20 -5.84
C MET A 58 -4.05 9.83 -5.84
N MET A 59 -3.15 10.81 -5.68
CA MET A 59 -1.70 10.57 -5.64
C MET A 59 -1.28 9.73 -4.43
N LYS A 60 -1.93 9.88 -3.28
CA LYS A 60 -1.71 9.00 -2.13
C LYS A 60 -2.14 7.56 -2.43
N GLU A 61 -3.30 7.39 -3.05
CA GLU A 61 -3.79 6.06 -3.42
C GLU A 61 -2.89 5.41 -4.49
N ILE A 62 -2.46 6.16 -5.52
CA ILE A 62 -1.53 5.71 -6.58
C ILE A 62 -0.18 5.28 -5.98
N ASN A 63 0.38 6.10 -5.10
CA ASN A 63 1.67 5.78 -4.48
C ASN A 63 1.60 4.64 -3.48
N HIS A 64 0.38 4.25 -3.07
CA HIS A 64 0.13 3.16 -2.14
C HIS A 64 1.01 3.26 -0.86
N GLU A 65 1.47 4.46 -0.51
CA GLU A 65 2.38 4.72 0.59
C GLU A 65 1.81 5.79 1.51
N GLU A 66 1.86 5.45 2.80
CA GLU A 66 1.46 6.23 3.98
C GLU A 66 -0.03 6.22 4.32
N ASP A 67 -0.64 5.03 4.31
CA ASP A 67 -1.47 4.75 5.48
C ASP A 67 -0.56 4.85 6.70
N LYS A 68 -1.02 5.50 7.76
CA LYS A 68 -0.25 5.74 9.00
C LYS A 68 0.01 4.44 9.79
N SER A 69 -0.01 3.30 9.10
CA SER A 69 0.41 2.01 9.58
C SER A 69 1.90 2.03 9.84
N ALA A 70 2.30 1.54 11.01
CA ALA A 70 3.69 1.42 11.41
C ALA A 70 4.55 0.58 10.44
N LEU A 71 4.02 -0.01 9.36
CA LEU A 71 4.76 -0.87 8.44
C LEU A 71 4.10 -0.90 7.06
N THR A 72 4.90 -0.86 5.99
CA THR A 72 4.42 -1.06 4.61
C THR A 72 4.54 -2.53 4.19
N LEU A 73 3.70 -3.02 3.26
CA LEU A 73 3.75 -4.40 2.78
C LEU A 73 4.11 -4.47 1.29
N SER A 74 5.02 -5.36 0.94
CA SER A 74 5.32 -5.69 -0.46
C SER A 74 4.19 -6.50 -1.11
N LYS A 75 4.10 -6.46 -2.44
CA LYS A 75 3.17 -7.30 -3.21
C LYS A 75 3.35 -8.80 -2.90
N LYS A 76 4.59 -9.27 -2.74
CA LYS A 76 4.88 -10.67 -2.39
C LYS A 76 4.31 -11.04 -1.03
N ALA A 77 4.49 -10.19 -0.02
CA ALA A 77 3.94 -10.41 1.32
C ALA A 77 2.41 -10.41 1.31
N ILE A 78 1.79 -9.48 0.58
CA ILE A 78 0.33 -9.44 0.40
C ILE A 78 -0.17 -10.74 -0.24
N ASP A 79 0.47 -11.20 -1.32
CA ASP A 79 0.06 -12.41 -2.03
C ASP A 79 0.27 -13.69 -1.20
N ALA A 80 1.34 -13.75 -0.40
CA ALA A 80 1.57 -14.84 0.55
C ALA A 80 0.51 -14.86 1.66
N LEU A 81 0.26 -13.70 2.29
CA LEU A 81 -0.76 -13.55 3.32
C LEU A 81 -2.14 -13.94 2.81
N ARG A 82 -2.52 -13.55 1.59
CA ARG A 82 -3.81 -13.96 1.01
C ARG A 82 -3.95 -15.47 0.82
N LYS A 83 -2.84 -16.18 0.57
CA LYS A 83 -2.86 -17.65 0.41
C LYS A 83 -2.98 -18.36 1.76
N GLU A 84 -2.33 -17.83 2.79
CA GLU A 84 -2.32 -18.40 4.14
C GLU A 84 -3.57 -18.03 4.94
N LEU A 85 -3.98 -16.76 4.87
CA LEU A 85 -5.17 -16.22 5.52
C LEU A 85 -6.41 -16.49 4.67
N LYS A 86 -6.82 -17.76 4.61
CA LYS A 86 -8.07 -18.19 3.94
C LYS A 86 -9.33 -17.76 4.69
N ASP A 87 -9.21 -17.43 5.97
CA ASP A 87 -10.29 -16.97 6.83
C ASP A 87 -9.93 -15.56 7.34
N THR A 88 -10.86 -14.61 7.23
CA THR A 88 -10.69 -13.21 7.66
C THR A 88 -10.51 -13.06 9.17
N LYS A 89 -10.73 -14.14 9.93
CA LYS A 89 -10.44 -14.18 11.36
C LYS A 89 -8.94 -14.19 11.66
N ASN A 90 -8.11 -14.73 10.77
CA ASN A 90 -6.67 -14.84 11.01
C ASN A 90 -5.95 -13.56 10.55
N GLY A 91 -4.84 -13.25 11.20
CA GLY A 91 -3.97 -12.15 10.82
C GLY A 91 -2.51 -12.43 11.18
N LEU A 92 -1.60 -11.71 10.53
CA LEU A 92 -0.17 -11.80 10.82
C LEU A 92 0.18 -10.88 11.99
N ARG A 93 0.68 -11.44 13.08
CA ARG A 93 1.18 -10.67 14.21
C ARG A 93 2.69 -10.52 14.13
N ILE A 94 3.18 -9.32 14.42
CA ILE A 94 4.59 -8.95 14.49
C ILE A 94 4.88 -8.55 15.93
N SER A 95 5.75 -9.30 16.59
CA SER A 95 6.16 -9.10 17.97
C SER A 95 7.68 -8.96 18.11
N LYS A 96 8.12 -8.43 19.24
CA LYS A 96 9.55 -8.24 19.50
C LYS A 96 10.17 -9.56 19.96
N GLY A 97 11.09 -10.12 19.16
CA GLY A 97 11.97 -11.19 19.59
C GLY A 97 13.25 -10.67 20.24
N ASN A 98 14.13 -11.59 20.64
CA ASN A 98 15.39 -11.25 21.32
C ASN A 98 16.32 -10.41 20.44
N GLU A 99 16.53 -10.84 19.19
CA GLU A 99 17.43 -10.18 18.23
C GLU A 99 16.74 -9.81 16.91
N ASN A 100 15.51 -10.29 16.68
CA ASN A 100 14.74 -10.09 15.44
C ASN A 100 13.25 -9.93 15.74
N PHE A 101 12.48 -9.45 14.76
CA PHE A 101 11.02 -9.48 14.83
C PHE A 101 10.50 -10.91 14.64
N ILE A 102 9.49 -11.28 15.41
CA ILE A 102 8.82 -12.58 15.29
C ILE A 102 7.51 -12.34 14.57
N THR A 103 7.28 -13.09 13.49
CA THR A 103 6.01 -13.05 12.74
C THR A 103 5.25 -14.34 12.94
N GLU A 104 4.01 -14.26 13.40
CA GLU A 104 3.17 -15.43 13.70
C GLU A 104 1.74 -15.22 13.18
N ILE A 105 1.08 -16.27 12.68
CA ILE A 105 -0.33 -16.19 12.27
C ILE A 105 -1.20 -16.43 13.49
N VAL A 106 -2.01 -15.44 13.87
CA VAL A 106 -2.90 -15.51 15.05
C VAL A 106 -4.34 -15.19 14.66
N THR A 107 -5.28 -15.74 15.43
CA THR A 107 -6.72 -15.51 15.25
C THR A 107 -7.21 -14.22 15.93
N LYS A 108 -6.47 -13.71 16.92
CA LYS A 108 -6.84 -12.53 17.69
C LYS A 108 -5.60 -11.70 18.04
N PRO A 109 -5.70 -10.36 18.01
CA PRO A 109 -4.66 -9.49 18.51
C PRO A 109 -4.49 -9.63 20.02
N SER A 110 -3.29 -9.33 20.51
CA SER A 110 -3.02 -9.08 21.93
C SER A 110 -3.57 -7.73 22.37
N LYS A 111 -3.67 -7.52 23.69
CA LYS A 111 -4.26 -6.31 24.29
C LYS A 111 -3.56 -5.02 23.87
N ASP A 112 -2.25 -5.09 23.64
CA ASP A 112 -1.40 -3.94 23.30
C ASP A 112 -0.95 -3.99 21.82
N ASP A 113 -1.62 -4.75 20.97
CA ASP A 113 -1.31 -4.77 19.55
C ASP A 113 -2.09 -3.67 18.80
N ILE A 114 -1.40 -3.01 17.90
CA ILE A 114 -1.96 -2.13 16.89
C ILE A 114 -2.50 -3.00 15.77
N VAL A 115 -3.79 -2.85 15.47
CA VAL A 115 -4.46 -3.61 14.42
C VAL A 115 -4.45 -2.79 13.13
N LEU A 116 -3.83 -3.34 12.09
CA LEU A 116 -3.85 -2.82 10.74
C LEU A 116 -4.72 -3.72 9.88
N GLU A 117 -5.74 -3.16 9.25
CA GLU A 117 -6.63 -3.91 8.36
C GLU A 117 -6.66 -3.24 6.99
N SER A 118 -6.30 -3.99 5.95
CA SER A 118 -6.30 -3.48 4.58
C SER A 118 -6.71 -4.57 3.59
N LYS A 119 -7.71 -4.27 2.74
CA LYS A 119 -8.21 -5.15 1.67
C LYS A 119 -8.44 -6.61 2.14
N GLY A 120 -8.97 -6.79 3.35
CA GLY A 120 -9.27 -8.10 3.95
C GLY A 120 -8.09 -8.81 4.64
N LEU A 121 -6.91 -8.19 4.67
CA LEU A 121 -5.75 -8.66 5.41
C LEU A 121 -5.67 -7.95 6.76
N ARG A 122 -5.38 -8.72 7.81
CA ARG A 122 -5.21 -8.21 9.17
C ARG A 122 -3.76 -8.43 9.60
N VAL A 123 -3.11 -7.36 10.04
CA VAL A 123 -1.76 -7.38 10.60
C VAL A 123 -1.82 -6.79 12.00
N PHE A 124 -1.25 -7.48 12.98
CA PHE A 124 -1.21 -7.06 14.37
C PHE A 124 0.23 -6.69 14.72
N ILE A 125 0.48 -5.47 15.15
CA ILE A 125 1.83 -5.02 15.49
C ILE A 125 1.87 -4.77 16.99
N GLU A 126 2.75 -5.47 17.70
CA GLU A 126 2.98 -5.17 19.10
C GLU A 126 3.41 -3.70 19.25
N LYS A 127 2.74 -2.93 20.12
CA LYS A 127 3.00 -1.49 20.28
C LYS A 127 4.46 -1.15 20.56
N SER A 128 5.20 -2.02 21.22
CA SER A 128 6.64 -1.87 21.46
C SER A 128 7.49 -1.85 20.18
N CYS A 129 6.97 -2.42 19.09
CA CYS A 129 7.62 -2.49 17.78
C CYS A 129 7.23 -1.33 16.85
N GLU A 130 6.18 -0.57 17.18
CA GLU A 130 5.60 0.48 16.31
C GLU A 130 6.67 1.44 15.79
N ASP A 131 7.43 2.05 16.70
CA ASP A 131 8.47 3.01 16.35
C ASP A 131 9.60 2.40 15.52
N SER A 132 9.93 1.13 15.77
CA SER A 132 11.01 0.43 15.06
C SER A 132 10.60 -0.04 13.67
N LEU A 133 9.31 -0.22 13.43
CA LEU A 133 8.76 -0.65 12.16
C LEU A 133 8.44 0.52 11.23
N LYS A 134 8.27 1.73 11.78
CA LYS A 134 7.84 2.90 11.01
C LYS A 134 8.78 3.17 9.83
N GLY A 135 8.21 3.17 8.62
CA GLY A 135 8.96 3.35 7.37
C GLY A 135 9.68 2.10 6.86
N LYS A 136 9.61 0.98 7.58
CA LYS A 136 10.08 -0.33 7.09
C LYS A 136 9.04 -0.98 6.19
N ARG A 137 9.50 -2.02 5.47
CA ARG A 137 8.66 -2.82 4.59
C ARG A 137 8.72 -4.30 4.93
N LEU A 138 7.55 -4.91 5.07
CA LEU A 138 7.37 -6.35 5.14
C LEU A 138 7.48 -6.97 3.74
N ASP A 139 8.42 -7.88 3.59
CA ASP A 139 8.63 -8.69 2.40
C ASP A 139 8.42 -10.17 2.71
N PHE A 140 8.26 -10.98 1.66
CA PHE A 140 8.17 -12.44 1.80
C PHE A 140 9.19 -13.08 0.88
N GLU A 141 10.19 -13.73 1.47
CA GLU A 141 11.29 -14.39 0.77
C GLU A 141 11.61 -15.73 1.40
N ASN A 142 11.88 -16.75 0.57
CA ASN A 142 12.26 -18.09 1.00
C ASN A 142 11.29 -18.80 1.97
N GLY A 143 10.02 -18.39 2.01
CA GLY A 143 9.01 -18.97 2.90
C GLY A 143 8.83 -18.23 4.22
N ASP A 144 9.60 -17.17 4.46
CA ASP A 144 9.56 -16.38 5.69
C ASP A 144 9.20 -14.91 5.42
N TYR A 145 8.54 -14.30 6.41
CA TYR A 145 8.26 -12.87 6.43
C TYR A 145 9.48 -12.12 6.98
N ILE A 146 10.00 -11.19 6.19
CA ILE A 146 11.19 -10.42 6.55
C ILE A 146 10.88 -8.93 6.53
N ILE A 147 11.46 -8.19 7.47
CA ILE A 147 11.24 -6.76 7.60
C ILE A 147 12.52 -6.05 7.15
N LYS A 148 12.43 -5.23 6.10
CA LYS A 148 13.53 -4.44 5.53
C LYS A 148 13.36 -2.98 5.94
#